data_AF-A0A2U9IR58-F1
#
_entry.id   AF-A0A2U9IR58-F1
#
_cell.length_a   1.000
_cell.length_b   1.000
_cell.length_c   1.000
_cell.angle_alpha   90.00
_cell.angle_beta   90.00
_cell.angle_gamma   90.00
#
_symmetry.space_group_name_H-M   'P 1'
#
loop_
_entity.id
_entity.type
_entity.pdbx_description
1 polymer ?
#
loop_
_entity_poly.entity_id
_entity_poly.type
_entity_poly.pdbx_seq_one_letter_code
_entity_poly.pdbx_strand_id
1 'polypeptide(L)'
;MYISCMKTIMIRDDVYKKLLEIKGDKSFSQTIEELIDESLSIRKRKIEKYFGVLNEAEAEELSKEIKEMRKRNDEDLTRELSGN
;
A
#
# COMPACT_ATOMS: atom_id res chain seq x y z
N MET A 1 15.18 18.86 -7.77
CA MET A 1 16.49 18.19 -7.69
C MET A 1 16.61 17.59 -6.30
N TYR A 2 16.38 16.29 -6.14
CA TYR A 2 16.57 15.63 -4.84
C TYR A 2 18.07 15.40 -4.62
N ILE A 3 18.64 16.02 -3.60
CA ILE A 3 20.01 15.76 -3.18
C ILE A 3 19.97 14.47 -2.37
N SER A 4 20.39 13.36 -2.98
CA SER A 4 20.62 12.11 -2.23
C SER A 4 21.83 12.33 -1.33
N CYS A 5 21.58 12.61 -0.05
CA CYS A 5 22.62 12.78 0.94
C CYS A 5 22.99 11.42 1.51
N MET A 6 24.27 11.03 1.38
CA MET A 6 24.76 9.80 1.99
C MET A 6 24.62 9.87 3.51
N LYS A 7 24.14 8.78 4.09
CA LYS A 7 24.06 8.60 5.54
C LYS A 7 24.92 7.41 5.93
N THR A 8 25.62 7.55 7.05
CA THR A 8 26.40 6.46 7.64
C THR A 8 25.50 5.69 8.59
N ILE A 9 25.43 4.38 8.41
CA ILE A 9 24.78 3.46 9.34
C ILE A 9 25.81 2.47 9.85
N MET A 10 25.74 2.12 11.13
CA MET A 10 26.51 1.00 11.66
C MET A 10 25.63 -0.25 11.67
N ILE A 11 26.19 -1.35 11.17
CA ILE A 11 25.52 -2.65 11.13
C ILE A 11 26.43 -3.70 11.77
N ARG A 12 25.84 -4.78 12.24
CA ARG A 12 26.59 -5.91 12.77
C ARG A 12 27.37 -6.62 11.65
N ASP A 13 28.49 -7.23 12.02
CA ASP A 13 29.38 -7.94 11.09
C ASP A 13 28.65 -9.10 10.37
N ASP A 14 27.76 -9.81 11.07
CA ASP A 14 26.96 -10.90 10.50
C ASP A 14 26.00 -10.39 9.41
N VAL A 15 25.43 -9.20 9.59
CA VAL A 15 24.56 -8.55 8.61
C VAL A 15 25.37 -8.03 7.43
N TYR A 16 26.55 -7.45 7.68
CA TYR A 16 27.44 -6.99 6.63
C TYR A 16 27.85 -8.11 5.68
N LYS A 17 28.23 -9.28 6.22
CA LYS A 17 28.59 -10.46 5.41
C LYS A 17 27.45 -10.93 4.52
N LYS A 18 26.23 -11.01 5.07
CA LYS A 18 25.02 -11.35 4.30
C LYS A 18 24.76 -10.35 3.17
N LEU A 19 24.89 -9.05 3.45
CA LEU A 19 24.72 -8.02 2.43
C LEU A 19 25.82 -8.11 1.37
N LEU A 20 27.05 -8.45 1.74
CA LEU A 20 28.16 -8.61 0.81
C LEU A 20 27.94 -9.76 -0.17
N GLU A 21 27.41 -10.89 0.31
CA GLU A 21 27.05 -12.05 -0.51
C GLU A 21 25.93 -11.70 -1.53
N ILE A 22 24.93 -10.91 -1.10
CA ILE A 22 23.81 -10.49 -1.96
C ILE A 22 24.24 -9.41 -2.97
N LYS A 23 25.11 -8.49 -2.54
CA LYS A 23 25.50 -7.29 -3.31
C LYS A 23 26.15 -7.64 -4.66
N GLY A 24 27.01 -8.66 -4.70
CA GLY A 24 27.86 -8.91 -5.86
C GLY A 24 28.59 -7.64 -6.31
N ASP A 25 28.39 -7.26 -7.58
CA ASP A 25 29.02 -6.09 -8.20
C ASP A 25 28.28 -4.76 -7.94
N LYS A 26 27.07 -4.79 -7.37
CA LYS A 26 26.25 -3.57 -7.12
C LYS A 26 26.80 -2.74 -5.96
N SER A 27 26.28 -1.53 -5.77
CA SER A 27 26.56 -0.76 -4.54
C SER A 27 25.69 -1.26 -3.37
N PHE A 28 26.16 -1.13 -2.13
CA PHE A 28 25.33 -1.46 -0.96
C PHE A 28 24.02 -0.66 -0.93
N SER A 29 24.05 0.62 -1.32
CA SER A 29 22.85 1.45 -1.38
C SER A 29 21.81 0.88 -2.35
N GLN A 30 22.27 0.46 -3.54
CA GLN A 30 21.38 -0.14 -4.55
C GLN A 30 20.83 -1.49 -4.08
N THR A 31 21.66 -2.34 -3.48
CA THR A 31 21.20 -3.61 -2.91
C THR A 31 20.15 -3.40 -1.82
N ILE A 32 20.35 -2.41 -0.95
CA ILE A 32 19.39 -2.09 0.11
C ILE A 32 18.08 -1.56 -0.49
N GLU A 33 18.16 -0.71 -1.52
CA GLU A 33 16.99 -0.19 -2.23
C GLU A 33 16.16 -1.32 -2.86
N GLU A 34 16.81 -2.22 -3.61
CA GLU A 34 16.16 -3.39 -4.22
C GLU A 34 15.49 -4.29 -3.17
N LEU A 35 16.17 -4.57 -2.05
CA LEU A 35 15.60 -5.37 -0.95
C LEU A 35 14.40 -4.68 -0.28
N ILE A 36 14.42 -3.35 -0.16
CA ILE A 36 13.29 -2.57 0.37
C ILE A 36 12.10 -2.63 -0.59
N ASP A 37 12.35 -2.44 -1.89
CA ASP A 37 11.31 -2.47 -2.92
C ASP A 37 10.69 -3.85 -3.10
N GLU A 38 11.48 -4.92 -3.03
CA GLU A 38 10.98 -6.29 -2.97
C GLU A 38 10.09 -6.50 -1.73
N SER A 39 10.51 -6.02 -0.56
CA SER A 39 9.71 -6.11 0.66
C SER A 39 8.39 -5.32 0.58
N LEU A 40 8.43 -4.12 0.00
CA LEU A 40 7.25 -3.27 -0.21
C LEU A 40 6.30 -3.85 -1.24
N SER A 41 6.82 -4.36 -2.36
CA SER A 41 6.01 -5.00 -3.40
C SER A 41 5.37 -6.30 -2.91
N ILE A 42 6.07 -7.10 -2.09
CA ILE A 42 5.48 -8.27 -1.42
C ILE A 42 4.36 -7.85 -0.47
N ARG A 43 4.54 -6.77 0.31
CA ARG A 43 3.48 -6.23 1.17
C ARG A 43 2.27 -5.76 0.36
N LYS A 44 2.51 -5.03 -0.73
CA LYS A 44 1.46 -4.56 -1.64
C LYS A 44 0.69 -5.73 -2.25
N ARG A 45 1.40 -6.74 -2.78
CA ARG A 45 0.79 -7.97 -3.32
C ARG A 45 0.01 -8.75 -2.28
N LYS A 46 0.48 -8.81 -1.01
CA LYS A 46 -0.30 -9.44 0.07
C LYS A 46 -1.60 -8.68 0.32
N ILE A 47 -1.56 -7.35 0.37
CA ILE A 47 -2.76 -6.52 0.52
C ILE A 47 -3.71 -6.74 -0.66
N GLU A 48 -3.21 -6.69 -1.90
CA GLU A 48 -3.99 -6.98 -3.11
C GLU A 48 -4.63 -8.36 -3.08
N LYS A 49 -3.90 -9.39 -2.64
CA LYS A 49 -4.40 -10.77 -2.55
C LYS A 49 -5.48 -10.97 -1.49
N TYR A 50 -5.34 -10.34 -0.32
CA TYR A 50 -6.24 -10.58 0.82
C TYR A 50 -7.43 -9.62 0.87
N PHE A 51 -7.25 -8.37 0.44
CA PHE A 51 -8.28 -7.33 0.53
C PHE A 51 -8.92 -7.01 -0.81
N GLY A 52 -8.34 -7.50 -1.93
CA GLY A 52 -8.75 -7.11 -3.27
C GLY A 52 -8.40 -5.64 -3.55
N VAL A 53 -8.18 -5.29 -4.81
CA VAL A 53 -8.09 -3.90 -5.23
C VAL A 53 -9.12 -3.70 -6.33
N LEU A 54 -10.00 -2.72 -6.13
CA LEU A 54 -10.94 -2.31 -7.14
C LEU A 54 -10.19 -1.47 -8.18
N ASN A 55 -10.41 -1.77 -9.45
CA ASN A 55 -10.04 -0.86 -10.51
C ASN A 55 -10.96 0.38 -10.50
N GLU A 56 -10.62 1.41 -11.27
CA GLU A 56 -11.34 2.69 -11.22
C GLU A 56 -12.82 2.56 -11.57
N ALA A 57 -13.17 1.71 -12.54
CA ALA A 57 -14.56 1.46 -12.90
C ALA A 57 -15.32 0.72 -11.79
N GLU A 58 -14.72 -0.32 -11.20
CA GLU A 58 -15.28 -1.05 -10.06
C GLU A 58 -15.48 -0.15 -8.83
N ALA A 59 -14.52 0.74 -8.57
CA ALA A 59 -14.60 1.70 -7.48
C ALA A 59 -15.71 2.75 -7.71
N GLU A 60 -15.89 3.20 -8.95
CA GLU A 60 -16.93 4.16 -9.32
C GLU A 60 -18.33 3.52 -9.23
N GLU A 61 -18.48 2.28 -9.71
CA GLU A 61 -19.73 1.51 -9.61
C GLU A 61 -20.13 1.27 -8.16
N LEU A 62 -19.19 0.78 -7.34
CA LEU A 62 -19.43 0.56 -5.92
C LEU A 62 -19.78 1.87 -5.20
N SER A 63 -19.13 2.97 -5.56
CA SER A 63 -19.43 4.29 -4.99
C SER A 63 -20.84 4.77 -5.34
N LYS A 64 -21.31 4.52 -6.57
CA LYS A 64 -22.68 4.82 -6.99
C LYS A 64 -23.68 3.98 -6.19
N GLU A 65 -23.42 2.68 -6.06
CA GLU A 65 -24.30 1.77 -5.32
C GLU A 65 -24.43 2.18 -3.85
N ILE A 66 -23.31 2.47 -3.17
CA ILE A 66 -23.31 2.96 -1.78
C ILE A 66 -24.11 4.25 -1.65
N LYS A 67 -23.98 5.18 -2.60
CA LYS A 67 -24.70 6.46 -2.58
C LYS A 67 -26.21 6.25 -2.71
N GLU A 68 -26.65 5.37 -3.62
CA GLU A 68 -28.05 5.01 -3.78
C GLU A 68 -28.60 4.28 -2.54
N MET A 69 -27.82 3.36 -1.94
CA MET A 69 -28.24 2.69 -0.70
C MET A 69 -28.44 3.68 0.45
N ARG A 70 -27.50 4.61 0.65
CA ARG A 70 -27.61 5.64 1.70
C ARG A 70 -28.83 6.53 1.49
N LYS A 71 -29.06 6.96 0.25
CA LYS A 71 -30.22 7.77 -0.11
C LYS A 71 -31.54 7.05 0.20
N ARG A 72 -31.65 5.75 -0.13
CA ARG A 72 -32.83 4.94 0.22
C ARG A 72 -33.04 4.86 1.73
N ASN A 73 -31.98 4.60 2.49
CA ASN A 73 -32.06 4.57 3.95
C ASN A 73 -32.50 5.92 4.54
N ASP A 74 -31.98 7.03 4.03
CA ASP A 74 -32.34 8.37 4.51
C ASP A 74 -33.80 8.73 4.15
N GLU A 75 -34.28 8.30 2.98
CA GLU A 75 -35.68 8.45 2.53
C GLU A 75 -36.65 7.59 3.36
N ASP A 76 -36.25 6.37 3.71
CA ASP A 76 -37.04 5.48 4.56
C ASP A 76 -37.10 6.00 6.01
N LEU A 77 -35.97 6.48 6.56
CA LEU A 77 -35.92 7.14 7.86
C LEU A 77 -36.78 8.41 7.91
N THR A 78 -36.76 9.24 6.86
CA THR A 78 -37.58 10.47 6.83
C THR A 78 -39.08 10.18 6.69
N ARG A 79 -39.47 9.08 6.03
CA ARG A 79 -40.88 8.63 6.01
C ARG A 79 -41.35 8.15 7.38
N GLU A 80 -40.54 7.40 8.12
CA GLU A 80 -40.92 6.95 9.46
C GLU A 80 -41.02 8.10 10.47
N LEU A 81 -40.17 9.13 10.35
CA LEU A 81 -40.21 10.32 11.22
C LEU A 81 -41.34 11.30 10.88
N SER A 82 -41.85 11.29 9.64
CA SER A 82 -42.96 12.14 9.17
C SER A 82 -44.35 11.56 9.47
N GLY A 83 -44.43 10.31 9.94
CA GLY A 83 -45.68 9.57 10.16
C GLY A 83 -46.25 9.60 11.59
N ASN A 84 -45.69 10.42 12.50
CA ASN A 84 -46.19 10.62 13.87
C ASN A 84 -46.64 12.06 14.10
#